data_AF-A0A4Z0BSR2-F1
#
_entry.id   AF-A0A4Z0BSR2-F1
#
_cell.length_a   1.000
_cell.length_b   1.000
_cell.length_c   1.000
_cell.angle_alpha   90.00
_cell.angle_beta   90.00
_cell.angle_gamma   90.00
#
_symmetry.space_group_name_H-M   'P 1'
#
loop_
_entity.id
_entity.type
_entity.pdbx_description
1 polymer ?
#
loop_
_entity_poly.entity_id
_entity_poly.type
_entity_poly.pdbx_seq_one_letter_code
_entity_poly.pdbx_strand_id
1 'polypeptide(L)'
;MLRSARQLSLDEQAFHSCPQDRSTVAALLAAATRKRADALLEANSLDTRVEANYDACFSIALAVLNAHGWKARPVPAHHRYTLEAACEAIGASEAVFDRVDAIRDVRNLKYSGISRTRKDYEFSLKVLDEFAQAAGTWFSLHHGGLLKI
;
A
#
# COMPACT_ATOMS: atom_id res chain seq x y z
N MET A 1 -11.83 -14.18 4.80
CA MET A 1 -10.38 -14.42 4.70
C MET A 1 -9.86 -13.52 3.58
N LEU A 2 -8.71 -12.85 3.78
CA LEU A 2 -8.10 -12.04 2.71
C LEU A 2 -7.70 -12.92 1.53
N ARG A 3 -7.93 -12.44 0.30
CA ARG A 3 -7.56 -13.16 -0.92
C ARG A 3 -6.11 -12.90 -1.30
N SER A 4 -5.39 -13.97 -1.61
CA SER A 4 -4.03 -13.90 -2.14
C SER A 4 -3.99 -13.32 -3.56
N ALA A 5 -2.80 -12.84 -3.98
CA ALA A 5 -2.57 -12.42 -5.36
C ALA A 5 -2.88 -13.54 -6.38
N ARG A 6 -2.66 -14.80 -6.00
CA ARG A 6 -2.99 -15.96 -6.84
C ARG A 6 -4.50 -16.11 -7.04
N GLN A 7 -5.30 -16.02 -5.97
CA GLN A 7 -6.76 -16.08 -6.07
C GLN A 7 -7.30 -14.91 -6.89
N LEU A 8 -6.85 -13.69 -6.60
CA LEU A 8 -7.26 -12.48 -7.34
C LEU A 8 -6.80 -12.49 -8.80
N SER A 9 -5.72 -13.18 -9.14
CA SER A 9 -5.32 -13.42 -10.54
C SER A 9 -6.29 -14.34 -11.28
N LEU A 10 -6.88 -15.32 -10.60
CA LEU A 10 -7.81 -16.28 -11.20
C LEU A 10 -9.22 -15.69 -11.33
N ASP A 11 -9.69 -15.05 -10.25
CA ASP A 11 -11.07 -14.58 -10.14
C ASP A 11 -11.28 -13.24 -10.88
N GLU A 12 -10.33 -12.32 -10.73
CA GLU A 12 -10.48 -10.90 -11.13
C GLU A 12 -9.51 -10.49 -12.24
N GLN A 13 -8.59 -11.40 -12.63
CA GLN A 13 -7.47 -11.08 -13.51
C GLN A 13 -6.66 -9.86 -13.01
N ALA A 14 -6.60 -9.67 -11.69
CA ALA A 14 -6.00 -8.47 -11.10
C ALA A 14 -4.47 -8.47 -11.11
N PHE A 15 -3.85 -9.64 -11.29
CA PHE A 15 -2.40 -9.81 -11.25
C PHE A 15 -1.88 -10.68 -12.38
N HIS A 16 -0.57 -10.64 -12.57
CA HIS A 16 0.18 -11.66 -13.29
C HIS A 16 1.47 -11.96 -12.54
N SER A 17 2.00 -13.17 -12.74
CA SER A 17 3.31 -13.52 -12.18
C SER A 17 4.42 -12.69 -12.83
N CYS A 18 5.44 -12.35 -12.05
CA CYS A 18 6.66 -11.73 -12.51
C CYS A 18 7.86 -12.24 -11.69
N PRO A 19 9.10 -12.13 -12.21
CA PRO A 19 10.29 -12.31 -11.39
C PRO A 19 10.31 -11.31 -10.22
N GLN A 20 10.92 -11.72 -9.11
CA GLN A 20 11.23 -10.79 -8.03
C GLN A 20 12.31 -9.81 -8.54
N ASP A 21 12.00 -8.52 -8.54
CA ASP A 21 12.90 -7.49 -9.07
C ASP A 21 13.33 -6.54 -7.95
N ARG A 22 14.58 -6.69 -7.51
CA ARG A 22 15.17 -5.86 -6.46
C ARG A 22 15.10 -4.37 -6.79
N SER A 23 15.34 -4.00 -8.04
CA SER A 23 15.35 -2.58 -8.45
C SER A 23 13.96 -1.97 -8.37
N THR A 24 12.94 -2.72 -8.80
CA THR A 24 11.53 -2.32 -8.69
C THR A 24 11.11 -2.21 -7.22
N VAL A 25 11.42 -3.21 -6.39
CA VAL A 25 11.12 -3.19 -4.95
C VAL A 25 11.76 -1.97 -4.27
N ALA A 26 13.05 -1.74 -4.50
CA ALA A 26 13.77 -0.59 -3.93
C ALA A 26 13.18 0.75 -4.39
N ALA A 27 12.82 0.89 -5.67
CA ALA A 27 12.23 2.11 -6.21
C ALA A 27 10.85 2.40 -5.59
N LEU A 28 10.02 1.37 -5.38
CA LEU A 28 8.71 1.48 -4.76
C LEU A 28 8.80 1.84 -3.26
N LEU A 29 9.72 1.21 -2.53
CA LEU A 29 9.97 1.57 -1.12
C LEU A 29 10.51 3.00 -1.00
N ALA A 30 11.41 3.42 -1.88
CA ALA A 30 11.88 4.80 -1.93
C ALA A 30 10.75 5.80 -2.28
N ALA A 31 9.81 5.42 -3.16
CA ALA A 31 8.63 6.21 -3.44
C ALA A 31 7.73 6.34 -2.20
N ALA A 32 7.53 5.26 -1.45
CA ALA A 32 6.80 5.29 -0.19
C ALA A 32 7.46 6.24 0.84
N THR A 33 8.79 6.21 0.97
CA THR A 33 9.53 7.13 1.85
C THR A 33 9.32 8.59 1.46
N ARG A 34 9.40 8.93 0.16
CA ARG A 34 9.14 10.31 -0.32
C ARG A 34 7.70 10.74 -0.03
N LYS A 35 6.73 9.88 -0.30
CA LYS A 35 5.31 10.15 -0.01
C LYS A 35 5.03 10.33 1.48
N ARG A 36 5.68 9.55 2.35
CA ARG A 36 5.60 9.78 3.80
C ARG A 36 6.19 11.13 4.19
N ALA A 37 7.30 11.55 3.57
CA ALA A 37 7.85 12.89 3.82
C ALA A 37 6.86 13.99 3.38
N ASP A 38 6.26 13.87 2.20
CA ASP A 38 5.22 14.81 1.71
C ASP A 38 4.02 14.89 2.66
N ALA A 39 3.61 13.76 3.25
CA ALA A 39 2.52 13.71 4.23
C ALA A 39 2.85 14.46 5.53
N LEU A 40 4.12 14.50 5.93
CA LEU A 40 4.56 15.17 7.16
C LEU A 40 4.81 16.67 6.97
N LEU A 41 4.95 17.17 5.74
CA LEU A 41 5.15 18.59 5.48
C LEU A 41 3.91 19.41 5.86
N GLU A 42 4.04 20.25 6.87
CA GLU A 42 2.92 21.08 7.37
C GLU A 42 2.44 22.14 6.37
N ALA A 43 3.31 22.55 5.44
CA ALA A 43 2.96 23.45 4.35
C ALA A 43 1.95 22.84 3.37
N ASN A 44 1.80 21.51 3.35
CA ASN A 44 0.82 20.83 2.52
C ASN A 44 -0.58 20.87 3.16
N SER A 45 -1.61 20.98 2.33
CA SER A 45 -2.99 20.86 2.78
C SER A 45 -3.27 19.47 3.38
N LEU A 46 -4.32 19.37 4.20
CA LEU A 46 -4.78 18.07 4.72
C LEU A 46 -5.11 17.10 3.59
N ASP A 47 -5.66 17.61 2.49
CA ASP A 47 -6.00 16.84 1.30
C ASP A 47 -4.78 16.15 0.70
N THR A 48 -3.71 16.93 0.48
CA THR A 48 -2.43 16.45 -0.05
C THR A 48 -1.76 15.48 0.92
N ARG A 49 -1.81 15.76 2.22
CA ARG A 49 -1.15 14.93 3.23
C ARG A 49 -1.82 13.56 3.37
N VAL A 50 -3.15 13.48 3.32
CA VAL A 50 -3.88 12.21 3.31
C VAL A 50 -3.63 11.43 2.02
N GLU A 51 -3.60 12.10 0.86
CA GLU A 51 -3.25 11.46 -0.42
C GLU A 51 -1.83 10.87 -0.39
N ALA A 52 -0.89 11.60 0.20
CA ALA A 52 0.48 11.14 0.33
C ALA A 52 0.59 9.93 1.28
N ASN A 53 -0.16 9.89 2.38
CA ASN A 53 -0.24 8.70 3.24
C ASN A 53 -0.77 7.48 2.47
N TYR A 54 -1.85 7.66 1.69
CA TYR A 54 -2.40 6.61 0.83
C TYR A 54 -1.38 6.09 -0.20
N ASP A 55 -0.73 7.00 -0.93
CA ASP A 55 0.24 6.66 -1.97
C ASP A 55 1.45 5.91 -1.39
N ALA A 56 1.85 6.23 -0.15
CA ALA A 56 2.89 5.50 0.56
C ALA A 56 2.45 4.06 0.85
N CYS A 57 1.25 3.85 1.42
CA CYS A 57 0.69 2.50 1.63
C CYS A 57 0.61 1.72 0.31
N PHE A 58 0.13 2.36 -0.76
CA PHE A 58 -0.02 1.72 -2.05
C PHE A 58 1.34 1.32 -2.66
N SER A 59 2.35 2.17 -2.53
CA SER A 59 3.72 1.89 -2.98
C SER A 59 4.34 0.72 -2.20
N ILE A 60 4.11 0.65 -0.88
CA ILE A 60 4.53 -0.49 -0.05
C ILE A 60 3.83 -1.77 -0.50
N ALA A 61 2.52 -1.73 -0.75
CA ALA A 61 1.76 -2.88 -1.22
C ALA A 61 2.29 -3.41 -2.56
N LEU A 62 2.57 -2.53 -3.51
CA LEU A 62 3.20 -2.91 -4.78
C LEU A 62 4.58 -3.54 -4.59
N ALA A 63 5.39 -3.02 -3.64
CA ALA A 63 6.71 -3.58 -3.34
C ALA A 63 6.60 -4.99 -2.75
N VAL A 64 5.67 -5.20 -1.80
CA VAL A 64 5.37 -6.52 -1.22
C VAL A 64 4.98 -7.49 -2.31
N LEU A 65 4.05 -7.12 -3.20
CA LEU A 65 3.60 -8.00 -4.27
C LEU A 65 4.72 -8.34 -5.25
N ASN A 66 5.56 -7.38 -5.63
CA ASN A 66 6.69 -7.65 -6.51
C ASN A 66 7.70 -8.62 -5.85
N ALA A 67 8.01 -8.42 -4.57
CA ALA A 67 8.84 -9.34 -3.79
C ALA A 67 8.19 -10.72 -3.65
N HIS A 68 6.86 -10.80 -3.64
CA HIS A 68 6.09 -12.03 -3.65
C HIS A 68 5.86 -12.62 -5.06
N GLY A 69 6.46 -12.04 -6.11
CA GLY A 69 6.43 -12.56 -7.49
C GLY A 69 5.18 -12.19 -8.29
N TRP A 70 4.50 -11.10 -7.94
CA TRP A 70 3.26 -10.64 -8.57
C TRP A 70 3.33 -9.17 -8.98
N LYS A 71 2.63 -8.84 -10.09
CA LYS A 71 2.45 -7.47 -10.57
C LYS A 71 0.99 -7.20 -10.88
N ALA A 72 0.49 -6.04 -10.44
CA ALA A 72 -0.89 -5.62 -10.64
C ALA A 72 -1.20 -5.29 -12.11
N ARG A 73 -2.41 -5.59 -12.54
CA ARG A 73 -3.00 -5.17 -13.82
C ARG A 73 -3.97 -4.00 -13.59
N PRO A 74 -4.12 -3.08 -14.55
CA PRO A 74 -5.01 -1.94 -14.43
C PRO A 74 -6.48 -2.33 -14.69
N VAL A 75 -7.03 -3.24 -13.88
CA VAL A 75 -8.43 -3.66 -13.94
C VAL A 75 -9.30 -2.80 -13.00
N PRO A 76 -10.64 -2.80 -13.16
CA PRO A 76 -11.52 -2.23 -12.15
C PRO A 76 -11.18 -2.76 -10.74
N ALA A 77 -11.23 -1.90 -9.73
CA ALA A 77 -10.86 -2.22 -8.35
C ALA A 77 -9.42 -2.70 -8.09
N HIS A 78 -8.49 -2.60 -9.04
CA HIS A 78 -7.10 -3.05 -8.84
C HIS A 78 -6.39 -2.44 -7.62
N HIS A 79 -6.77 -1.22 -7.21
CA HIS A 79 -6.25 -0.62 -5.98
C HIS A 79 -6.62 -1.43 -4.74
N ARG A 80 -7.90 -1.80 -4.60
CA ARG A 80 -8.38 -2.60 -3.47
C ARG A 80 -7.76 -4.00 -3.49
N TYR A 81 -7.73 -4.65 -4.66
CA TYR A 81 -7.10 -5.96 -4.81
C TYR A 81 -5.61 -5.96 -4.45
N THR A 82 -4.88 -4.89 -4.82
CA THR A 82 -3.45 -4.72 -4.49
C THR A 82 -3.25 -4.64 -2.98
N LEU A 83 -4.08 -3.86 -2.29
CA LEU A 83 -4.00 -3.72 -0.82
C LEU A 83 -4.37 -5.04 -0.13
N GLU A 84 -5.43 -5.71 -0.58
CA GLU A 84 -5.89 -7.00 -0.03
C GLU A 84 -4.81 -8.08 -0.15
N ALA A 85 -4.27 -8.26 -1.35
CA ALA A 85 -3.24 -9.25 -1.62
C ALA A 85 -1.94 -8.96 -0.86
N ALA A 86 -1.57 -7.69 -0.71
CA ALA A 86 -0.39 -7.32 0.06
C ALA A 86 -0.59 -7.59 1.56
N CYS A 87 -1.77 -7.30 2.12
CA CYS A 87 -2.10 -7.65 3.50
C CYS A 87 -2.08 -9.16 3.71
N GLU A 88 -2.63 -9.95 2.77
CA GLU A 88 -2.55 -11.41 2.82
C GLU A 88 -1.10 -11.91 2.81
N ALA A 89 -0.27 -11.40 1.90
CA ALA A 89 1.13 -11.80 1.75
C ALA A 89 1.97 -11.56 3.02
N ILE A 90 1.71 -10.46 3.75
CA ILE A 90 2.42 -10.15 5.00
C ILE A 90 1.79 -10.79 6.25
N GLY A 91 0.73 -11.59 6.10
CA GLY A 91 0.03 -12.22 7.22
C GLY A 91 -0.76 -11.24 8.09
N ALA A 92 -1.19 -10.09 7.53
CA ALA A 92 -2.03 -9.13 8.23
C ALA A 92 -3.47 -9.65 8.39
N SER A 93 -4.16 -9.17 9.42
CA SER A 93 -5.58 -9.50 9.65
C SER A 93 -6.51 -8.69 8.75
N GLU A 94 -7.77 -9.13 8.62
CA GLU A 94 -8.83 -8.37 7.93
C GLU A 94 -9.00 -6.98 8.52
N ALA A 95 -8.92 -6.83 9.84
CA ALA A 95 -8.99 -5.54 10.51
C ALA A 95 -7.82 -4.59 10.13
N VAL A 96 -6.65 -5.12 9.75
CA VAL A 96 -5.57 -4.29 9.18
C VAL A 96 -5.94 -3.87 7.77
N PHE A 97 -6.37 -4.82 6.92
CA PHE A 97 -6.80 -4.52 5.55
C PHE A 97 -7.94 -3.48 5.51
N ASP A 98 -8.98 -3.64 6.32
CA ASP A 98 -10.12 -2.71 6.39
C ASP A 98 -9.66 -1.28 6.69
N ARG A 99 -8.68 -1.12 7.59
CA ARG A 99 -8.12 0.20 7.91
C ARG A 99 -7.30 0.78 6.76
N VAL A 100 -6.54 -0.05 6.05
CA VAL A 100 -5.77 0.38 4.87
C VAL A 100 -6.72 0.75 3.71
N ASP A 101 -7.78 -0.03 3.48
CA ASP A 101 -8.80 0.25 2.46
C ASP A 101 -9.65 1.49 2.84
N ALA A 102 -9.89 1.72 4.12
CA ALA A 102 -10.56 2.94 4.58
C ALA A 102 -9.79 4.22 4.20
N ILE A 103 -8.44 4.19 4.16
CA ILE A 103 -7.67 5.34 3.63
C ILE A 103 -8.00 5.57 2.15
N ARG A 104 -8.18 4.51 1.34
CA ARG A 104 -8.56 4.63 -0.08
C ARG A 104 -9.91 5.35 -0.20
N ASP A 105 -10.88 5.01 0.64
CA ASP A 105 -12.20 5.63 0.62
C ASP A 105 -12.14 7.09 1.08
N VAL A 106 -11.41 7.40 2.16
CA VAL A 106 -11.17 8.78 2.61
C VAL A 106 -10.47 9.61 1.53
N ARG A 107 -9.47 9.04 0.84
CA ARG A 107 -8.78 9.70 -0.28
C ARG A 107 -9.75 9.99 -1.44
N ASN A 108 -10.72 9.12 -1.67
CA ASN A 108 -11.68 9.26 -2.77
C ASN A 108 -12.77 10.30 -2.49
N LEU A 109 -12.89 10.83 -1.26
CA LEU A 109 -13.77 11.96 -0.94
C LEU A 109 -13.53 13.19 -1.83
N LYS A 110 -12.32 13.31 -2.40
CA LYS A 110 -11.99 14.34 -3.40
C LYS A 110 -12.89 14.32 -4.63
N TYR A 111 -13.39 13.14 -5.03
CA TYR A 111 -14.31 13.01 -6.17
C TYR A 111 -15.69 13.62 -5.89
N SER A 112 -16.01 13.81 -4.62
CA SER A 112 -17.21 14.51 -4.15
C SER A 112 -16.91 15.94 -3.70
N GLY A 113 -15.69 16.45 -3.89
CA GLY A 113 -15.27 17.78 -3.45
C GLY A 113 -15.16 17.95 -1.93
N ILE A 114 -15.10 16.85 -1.17
CA ILE A 114 -15.03 16.88 0.30
C ILE A 114 -13.56 16.96 0.74
N SER A 115 -13.21 18.02 1.47
CA SER A 115 -11.89 18.18 2.09
C SER A 115 -11.69 17.25 3.28
N ARG A 116 -10.45 16.85 3.49
CA ARG A 116 -10.04 15.98 4.59
C ARG A 116 -9.83 16.79 5.86
N THR A 117 -10.22 16.18 6.97
CA THR A 117 -10.10 16.74 8.31
C THR A 117 -8.76 16.37 8.95
N ARG A 118 -8.46 17.00 10.09
CA ARG A 118 -7.30 16.60 10.91
C ARG A 118 -7.38 15.14 11.33
N LYS A 119 -8.58 14.65 11.67
CA LYS A 119 -8.82 13.27 12.07
C LYS A 119 -8.52 12.29 10.93
N ASP A 120 -8.87 12.64 9.70
CA ASP A 120 -8.55 11.83 8.52
C ASP A 120 -7.04 11.69 8.30
N TYR A 121 -6.30 12.79 8.51
CA TYR A 121 -4.85 12.77 8.47
C TYR A 121 -4.25 11.90 9.59
N GLU A 122 -4.67 12.09 10.84
CA GLU A 122 -4.15 11.34 11.99
C GLU A 122 -4.43 9.85 11.85
N PHE A 123 -5.64 9.50 11.39
CA PHE A 123 -6.02 8.13 11.06
C PHE A 123 -5.13 7.55 9.96
N SER A 124 -5.01 8.23 8.82
CA SER A 124 -4.22 7.72 7.69
C SER A 124 -2.72 7.61 8.00
N LEU A 125 -2.17 8.53 8.79
CA LEU A 125 -0.77 8.45 9.22
C LEU A 125 -0.53 7.26 10.15
N LYS A 126 -1.42 7.04 11.12
CA LYS A 126 -1.33 5.89 12.03
C LYS A 126 -1.38 4.57 11.27
N VAL A 127 -2.32 4.45 10.31
CA VAL A 127 -2.45 3.24 9.50
C VAL A 127 -1.22 3.04 8.60
N LEU A 128 -0.65 4.11 8.02
CA LEU A 128 0.60 4.03 7.27
C LEU A 128 1.75 3.51 8.14
N ASP A 129 1.95 4.07 9.34
CA ASP A 129 3.04 3.68 10.21
C ASP A 129 2.92 2.19 10.64
N GLU A 130 1.70 1.74 11.00
CA GLU A 130 1.44 0.33 11.33
C GLU A 130 1.67 -0.61 10.14
N PHE A 131 1.18 -0.25 8.95
CA PHE A 131 1.33 -1.08 7.75
C PHE A 131 2.80 -1.12 7.29
N ALA A 132 3.52 0.00 7.34
CA ALA A 132 4.93 0.07 7.01
C ALA A 132 5.78 -0.76 7.97
N GLN A 133 5.47 -0.75 9.28
CA GLN A 133 6.15 -1.59 10.26
C GLN A 133 5.93 -3.09 10.00
N ALA A 134 4.68 -3.49 9.71
CA ALA A 134 4.35 -4.87 9.40
C ALA A 134 5.07 -5.34 8.12
N ALA A 135 5.01 -4.54 7.05
CA ALA A 135 5.71 -4.84 5.80
C ALA A 135 7.23 -4.90 5.98
N GLY A 136 7.82 -3.96 6.73
CA GLY A 136 9.26 -3.96 7.00
C GLY A 136 9.73 -5.18 7.79
N THR A 137 8.93 -5.63 8.77
CA THR A 137 9.17 -6.89 9.50
C THR A 137 9.13 -8.09 8.55
N TRP A 138 8.11 -8.15 7.70
CA TRP A 138 7.96 -9.22 6.71
C TRP A 138 9.13 -9.24 5.71
N PHE A 139 9.52 -8.09 5.16
CA PHE A 139 10.68 -8.02 4.27
C PHE A 139 11.95 -8.50 4.94
N SER A 140 12.18 -8.13 6.21
CA SER A 140 13.37 -8.53 6.95
C SER A 140 13.43 -10.05 7.16
N LEU A 141 12.28 -10.70 7.42
CA LEU A 141 12.19 -12.13 7.66
C LEU A 141 12.26 -12.99 6.39
N HIS A 142 11.60 -12.56 5.31
CA HIS A 142 11.38 -13.39 4.12
C HIS A 142 12.19 -12.95 2.89
N HIS A 143 12.52 -11.66 2.81
CA HIS A 143 13.08 -11.04 1.60
C HIS A 143 14.26 -10.11 1.91
N GLY A 144 15.01 -10.36 2.99
CA GLY A 144 16.10 -9.48 3.43
C GLY A 144 17.19 -9.29 2.37
N GLY A 145 17.37 -10.26 1.46
CA GLY A 145 18.28 -10.15 0.32
C GLY A 145 17.86 -9.11 -0.73
N LEU A 146 16.57 -8.74 -0.79
CA LEU A 146 16.07 -7.66 -1.64
C LEU A 146 16.29 -6.27 -1.03
N LEU A 147 16.56 -6.18 0.28
CA LEU A 147 16.81 -4.92 0.97
C LEU A 147 18.30 -4.51 1.02
N LYS A 148 19.21 -5.41 0.66
CA LYS A 148 20.66 -5.14 0.66
C LYS A 148 21.06 -4.35 -0.59
N ILE A 149 21.68 -3.19 -0.36
CA ILE A 149 22.36 -2.36 -1.38
C ILE A 149 23.66 -3.04 -1.77
#